data_AF-A0A402DB20-F1
#
_entry.id   AF-A0A402DB20-F1
#
_cell.length_a   1.000
_cell.length_b   1.000
_cell.length_c   1.000
_cell.angle_alpha   90.00
_cell.angle_beta   90.00
_cell.angle_gamma   90.00
#
_symmetry.space_group_name_H-M   'P 1'
#
loop_
_entity.id
_entity.type
_entity.pdbx_description
1 polymer ?
#
loop_
_entity_poly.entity_id
_entity_poly.type
_entity_poly.pdbx_seq_one_letter_code
_entity_poly.pdbx_strand_id
1 'polypeptide(L)'
;MLELQDLKQTRFYQEAFGDGIEQGIEQGIEQGIEQGIEQGIEQGINLQKLKTISLLQDLGLTPQQISERLDLTLETVLNYLAQQQQ
;
A
#
# COMPACT_ATOMS: atom_id res chain seq x y z
N MET A 1 -4.65 42.86 27.48
CA MET A 1 -4.72 41.41 27.19
C MET A 1 -4.25 41.28 25.75
N LEU A 2 -3.26 40.43 25.45
CA LEU A 2 -2.77 40.31 24.06
C LEU A 2 -3.82 39.55 23.25
N GLU A 3 -4.32 40.11 22.16
CA GLU A 3 -5.34 39.46 21.34
C GLU A 3 -4.70 38.46 20.37
N LEU A 4 -5.47 37.46 19.92
CA LEU A 4 -4.98 36.44 18.99
C LEU A 4 -4.50 37.06 17.66
N GLN A 5 -5.07 38.21 17.28
CA GLN A 5 -4.68 38.97 16.11
C GLN A 5 -3.30 39.62 16.28
N ASP A 6 -3.00 40.16 17.47
CA ASP A 6 -1.69 40.72 17.80
C ASP A 6 -0.60 39.64 17.79
N LEU A 7 -0.91 38.44 18.29
CA LEU A 7 0.01 37.31 18.29
C LEU A 7 0.38 36.89 16.86
N LYS A 8 -0.59 36.84 15.95
CA LYS A 8 -0.37 36.49 14.53
C LYS A 8 0.56 37.45 13.78
N GLN A 9 0.65 38.70 14.23
CA GLN A 9 1.57 39.69 13.68
C GLN A 9 2.99 39.55 14.23
N THR A 10 3.18 38.80 15.31
CA THR A 10 4.52 38.57 15.85
C THR A 10 5.33 37.72 14.88
N ARG A 11 6.60 38.10 14.71
CA ARG A 11 7.56 37.35 13.90
C ARG A 11 7.67 35.90 14.36
N PHE A 12 7.69 35.68 15.67
CA PHE A 12 7.73 34.34 16.26
C PHE A 12 6.54 33.47 15.82
N TYR A 13 5.32 34.01 15.81
CA TYR A 13 4.15 33.25 15.34
C TYR A 13 4.24 32.91 13.86
N GLN A 14 4.69 33.86 13.02
CA GLN A 14 4.81 33.63 11.58
C GLN A 14 5.86 32.56 11.27
N GLU A 15 7.00 32.59 11.95
CA GLU A 15 8.05 31.56 11.85
C GLU A 15 7.52 30.20 12.33
N ALA A 16 6.96 30.12 13.55
CA ALA A 16 6.43 28.87 14.09
C ALA A 16 5.27 28.29 13.26
N PHE A 17 4.42 29.14 12.68
CA PHE A 17 3.35 28.71 11.78
C PHE A 17 3.92 28.21 10.45
N GLY A 18 4.93 28.88 9.90
CA GLY A 18 5.65 28.44 8.70
C GLY A 18 6.29 27.07 8.91
N ASP A 19 7.05 26.90 10.00
CA ASP A 19 7.67 25.64 10.38
C ASP A 19 6.62 24.52 10.55
N GLY A 20 5.49 24.83 11.18
CA GLY A 20 4.39 23.87 11.35
C GLY A 20 3.76 23.43 10.03
N ILE A 21 3.62 24.34 9.06
CA ILE A 21 3.14 24.01 7.71
C ILE A 21 4.18 23.16 6.96
N GLU A 22 5.46 23.53 7.02
CA GLU A 22 6.54 22.78 6.38
C GLU A 22 6.62 21.35 6.92
N GLN A 23 6.63 21.19 8.25
CA GLN A 23 6.61 19.87 8.89
C GLN A 23 5.35 19.08 8.55
N GLY A 24 4.18 19.72 8.53
CA GLY A 24 2.94 19.05 8.17
C GLY A 24 2.93 18.55 6.72
N ILE A 25 3.49 19.32 5.80
CA ILE A 25 3.65 18.92 4.39
C ILE A 25 4.66 17.78 4.27
N GLU A 26 5.83 17.90 4.91
CA GLU A 26 6.88 16.88 4.88
C GLU A 26 6.37 15.54 5.42
N GLN A 27 5.75 15.53 6.60
CA GLN A 27 5.17 14.32 7.20
C GLN A 27 4.04 13.74 6.34
N GLY A 28 3.18 14.59 5.77
CA GLY A 28 2.08 14.14 4.92
C GLY A 28 2.58 13.47 3.63
N ILE A 29 3.63 14.03 3.02
CA ILE A 29 4.27 13.46 1.83
C ILE A 29 4.97 12.14 2.17
N GLU A 30 5.75 12.12 3.25
CA GLU A 30 6.49 10.93 3.69
C GLU A 30 5.53 9.76 3.95
N GLN A 31 4.49 9.97 4.76
CA GLN A 31 3.49 8.95 5.08
C GLN A 31 2.71 8.51 3.84
N GLY A 32 2.33 9.45 2.98
CA GLY A 32 1.58 9.14 1.76
C GLY A 32 2.39 8.30 0.78
N ILE A 33 3.68 8.61 0.61
CA ILE A 33 4.59 7.85 -0.25
C ILE A 33 4.86 6.47 0.34
N GLU A 34 5.16 6.37 1.63
CA GLU A 34 5.43 5.09 2.30
C GLU A 34 4.25 4.13 2.16
N GLN A 35 3.05 4.57 2.52
CA GLN A 35 1.83 3.75 2.41
C GLN A 35 1.51 3.38 0.95
N GLY A 36 1.67 4.34 0.03
CA GLY A 36 1.40 4.10 -1.39
C GLY A 36 2.36 3.07 -2.00
N ILE A 37 3.65 3.15 -1.66
CA ILE A 37 4.67 2.19 -2.14
C ILE A 37 4.43 0.81 -1.53
N GLU A 38 4.19 0.72 -0.21
CA GLU A 38 3.95 -0.54 0.47
C GLU A 38 2.75 -1.28 -0.13
N GLN A 39 1.61 -0.59 -0.25
CA GLN A 39 0.40 -1.16 -0.86
C GLN A 39 0.63 -1.55 -2.33
N GLY A 40 1.32 -0.71 -3.10
CA GLY A 40 1.61 -1.00 -4.50
C GLY A 40 2.48 -2.24 -4.69
N ILE A 41 3.51 -2.41 -3.86
CA ILE A 41 4.39 -3.59 -3.88
C ILE A 41 3.61 -4.84 -3.48
N GLU A 42 2.84 -4.79 -2.39
CA GLU A 42 2.05 -5.93 -1.92
C GLU A 42 1.04 -6.39 -2.97
N GLN A 43 0.30 -5.44 -3.56
CA GLN A 43 -0.64 -5.74 -4.65
C GLN A 43 0.07 -6.34 -5.87
N GLY A 44 1.24 -5.81 -6.24
CA GLY A 44 2.05 -6.33 -7.33
C GLY A 44 2.51 -7.77 -7.10
N ILE A 45 2.99 -8.08 -5.89
CA ILE A 45 3.40 -9.44 -5.49
C ILE A 45 2.20 -10.38 -5.55
N ASN A 46 1.05 -10.00 -4.99
CA ASN A 46 -0.16 -10.82 -4.99
C ASN A 46 -0.68 -11.08 -6.41
N LEU A 47 -0.72 -10.06 -7.26
CA LEU A 47 -1.09 -10.22 -8.67
C LEU A 47 -0.14 -11.19 -9.39
N GLN A 48 1.16 -11.13 -9.08
CA GLN A 48 2.12 -12.03 -9.69
C GLN A 48 1.99 -13.47 -9.19
N LYS A 49 1.72 -13.67 -7.89
CA LYS A 49 1.39 -14.99 -7.35
C LYS A 49 0.20 -15.59 -8.12
N LEU A 50 -0.87 -14.81 -8.32
CA LEU A 50 -2.05 -15.26 -9.06
C LEU A 50 -1.72 -15.67 -10.51
N LYS A 51 -0.95 -14.85 -11.24
CA LYS A 51 -0.52 -15.20 -12.62
C LYS A 51 0.38 -16.45 -12.67
N THR A 52 1.12 -16.70 -11.59
CA THR A 52 1.99 -17.89 -11.49
C THR A 52 1.19 -19.18 -11.30
N ILE A 53 -0.05 -19.11 -10.81
CA ILE A 53 -0.93 -20.28 -10.64
C ILE A 53 -1.06 -21.06 -11.96
N SER A 54 -1.36 -20.36 -13.07
CA SER A 54 -1.54 -21.00 -14.37
C SER A 54 -0.26 -21.72 -14.84
N LEU A 55 0.89 -21.07 -14.68
CA LEU A 55 2.19 -21.69 -15.02
C LEU A 55 2.44 -22.96 -14.21
N LEU A 56 2.15 -22.95 -12.90
CA LEU A 56 2.35 -24.13 -12.05
C LEU A 56 1.35 -25.25 -12.38
N GLN A 57 0.12 -24.90 -12.74
CA GLN A 57 -0.87 -25.87 -13.21
C GLN A 57 -0.43 -26.53 -14.51
N ASP A 58 0.09 -25.75 -15.48
CA ASP A 58 0.60 -26.25 -16.75
C ASP A 58 1.81 -27.18 -16.57
N LEU A 59 2.60 -26.96 -15.51
CA LEU A 59 3.69 -27.84 -15.08
C LEU A 59 3.20 -29.10 -14.35
N GLY A 60 1.89 -29.28 -14.18
CA GLY A 60 1.27 -30.48 -13.61
C GLY A 60 1.15 -30.49 -12.09
N LEU A 61 1.33 -29.34 -11.40
CA LEU A 61 1.14 -29.27 -9.96
C LEU A 61 -0.34 -29.29 -9.59
N THR A 62 -0.66 -29.89 -8.45
CA THR A 62 -2.03 -29.89 -7.92
C THR A 62 -2.37 -28.53 -7.28
N PRO A 63 -3.67 -28.15 -7.22
CA PRO A 63 -4.09 -26.93 -6.53
C PRO A 63 -3.57 -26.81 -5.08
N GLN A 64 -3.48 -27.94 -4.36
CA GLN A 64 -2.93 -28.00 -3.00
C GLN A 64 -1.44 -27.68 -2.96
N GLN A 65 -0.66 -28.23 -3.89
CA GLN A 65 0.77 -27.92 -3.99
C GLN A 65 1.00 -26.46 -4.40
N ILE A 66 0.14 -25.90 -5.26
CA ILE A 66 0.21 -24.50 -5.68
C ILE A 66 -0.09 -23.57 -4.49
N SER A 67 -1.13 -23.87 -3.71
CA SER A 67 -1.47 -23.06 -2.52
C SER A 67 -0.33 -23.04 -1.51
N GLU A 68 0.30 -24.19 -1.25
CA GLU A 68 1.45 -24.29 -0.34
C GLU A 68 2.68 -23.53 -0.87
N ARG A 69 2.96 -23.59 -2.17
CA ARG A 69 4.14 -22.94 -2.77
C ARG A 69 4.03 -21.42 -2.87
N LEU A 70 2.83 -20.92 -3.12
CA LEU A 70 2.58 -19.48 -3.31
C LEU A 70 2.12 -18.79 -2.03
N ASP A 71 1.96 -19.54 -0.94
CA ASP A 71 1.40 -19.05 0.32
C ASP A 71 0.04 -18.35 0.05
N LEU A 72 -0.86 -19.10 -0.57
CA LEU A 72 -2.22 -18.71 -0.90
C LEU A 72 -3.19 -19.71 -0.27
N THR A 73 -4.45 -19.32 -0.11
CA THR A 73 -5.48 -20.28 0.28
C THR A 73 -5.82 -21.21 -0.89
N LEU A 74 -6.16 -22.46 -0.59
CA LEU A 74 -6.63 -23.41 -1.60
C LEU A 74 -7.86 -22.88 -2.34
N GLU A 75 -8.76 -22.18 -1.63
CA GLU A 75 -9.94 -21.55 -2.21
C GLU A 75 -9.55 -20.49 -3.26
N THR A 76 -8.59 -19.61 -2.96
CA THR A 76 -8.10 -18.60 -3.91
C THR A 76 -7.56 -19.25 -5.18
N VAL A 77 -6.79 -20.34 -5.04
CA VAL A 77 -6.24 -21.07 -6.19
C VAL A 77 -7.36 -21.69 -7.02
N LEU A 78 -8.32 -22.37 -6.39
CA LEU A 78 -9.45 -23.01 -7.09
C LEU A 78 -10.33 -21.99 -7.80
N ASN A 79 -10.66 -20.87 -7.13
CA ASN A 79 -11.46 -19.80 -7.72
C ASN A 79 -10.78 -19.17 -8.93
N TYR A 80 -9.46 -18.93 -8.85
CA TYR A 80 -8.70 -18.40 -9.99
C TYR A 80 -8.71 -19.35 -11.19
N LEU A 81 -8.49 -20.64 -10.95
CA LEU A 81 -8.50 -21.65 -12.00
C LEU A 81 -9.89 -21.84 -12.63
N ALA A 82 -10.96 -21.77 -11.84
CA ALA A 82 -12.33 -21.88 -12.33
C ALA A 82 -12.73 -20.69 -13.22
N GLN A 83 -12.27 -19.48 -12.91
CA GLN A 83 -12.55 -18.28 -13.71
C GLN A 83 -11.88 -18.29 -15.08
N GLN A 84 -10.76 -18.99 -15.26
CA GLN A 84 -10.04 -19.08 -16.54
C GLN A 84 -10.62 -20.14 -17.50
N GLN A 85 -11.52 -20.99 -17.02
CA GLN A 85 -12.17 -22.04 -17.81
C GLN A 85 -13.53 -21.62 -18.39
N GLN A 86 -13.94 -20.37 -18.15
CA GLN A 86 -15.12 -19.72 -18.76
C GLN A 86 -14.69 -18.81 -19.90
#